data_AF-A0A4Q2DCW1-F1
#
_entry.id   AF-A0A4Q2DCW1-F1
#
_cell.length_a   1.000
_cell.length_b   1.000
_cell.length_c   1.000
_cell.angle_alpha   90.00
_cell.angle_beta   90.00
_cell.angle_gamma   90.00
#
_symmetry.space_group_name_H-M   'P 1'
#
loop_
_entity.id
_entity.type
_entity.pdbx_description
1 polymer ?
#
loop_
_entity_poly.entity_id
_entity_poly.type
_entity_poly.pdbx_seq_one_letter_code
_entity_poly.pdbx_strand_id
1 'polypeptide(L)'
;MSSNQKRHIAVLIDGDGALFNENLVLKSVEGGIIAANLLDQGIRHYLWGSGDLSQTCNMFAYMFMNKQGLSAAMTDFWKDDPRFKPSCLDNFLAGFTQHKLFLAIDAGQRSQAADTKIFERLEVEIENAEHIILVGIAHDYGYENRLKQCKGYEIFNHKLHLLKTYKDYHNHRKILRMFKPRIFTIEGLFLEQKLEPLESFSPIHFSSSSERIGLSR
;
A
#
# COMPACT_ATOMS: atom_id res chain seq x y z
N MET A 1 -38.34 10.59 -0.89
CA MET A 1 -37.58 10.67 0.37
C MET A 1 -36.11 10.69 0.01
N SER A 2 -35.44 11.83 0.16
CA SER A 2 -33.99 11.91 -0.02
C SER A 2 -33.35 11.15 1.14
N SER A 3 -32.77 9.97 0.87
CA SER A 3 -31.87 9.35 1.83
C SER A 3 -30.70 10.31 2.00
N ASN A 4 -30.60 10.91 3.19
CA ASN A 4 -29.40 11.63 3.60
C ASN A 4 -28.31 10.58 3.85
N GLN A 5 -27.82 9.96 2.77
CA GLN A 5 -26.76 8.97 2.81
C GLN A 5 -25.53 9.74 3.27
N LYS A 6 -25.08 9.45 4.50
CA LYS A 6 -23.87 10.07 5.06
C LYS A 6 -22.74 9.80 4.08
N ARG A 7 -22.29 10.84 3.38
CA ARG A 7 -21.18 10.74 2.46
C ARG A 7 -19.93 10.43 3.28
N HIS A 8 -19.16 9.44 2.84
CA HIS A 8 -17.89 9.06 3.44
C HIS A 8 -16.82 8.86 2.39
N ILE A 9 -15.56 8.95 2.83
CA ILE A 9 -14.39 8.58 2.06
C ILE A 9 -14.01 7.16 2.44
N ALA A 10 -13.86 6.29 1.44
CA ALA A 10 -13.26 4.97 1.63
C ALA A 10 -11.79 5.02 1.21
N VAL A 11 -10.89 4.51 2.04
CA VAL A 11 -9.45 4.39 1.75
C VAL A 11 -9.09 2.92 1.77
N LEU A 12 -8.71 2.36 0.63
CA LEU A 12 -8.37 0.95 0.47
C LEU A 12 -6.87 0.84 0.24
N ILE A 13 -6.17 0.26 1.22
CA ILE A 13 -4.71 0.22 1.27
C ILE A 13 -4.24 -1.22 1.10
N ASP A 14 -3.46 -1.44 0.05
CA ASP A 14 -2.58 -2.61 -0.05
C ASP A 14 -1.35 -2.33 0.80
N GLY A 15 -1.29 -2.93 2.00
CA GLY A 15 -0.18 -2.71 2.95
C GLY A 15 1.14 -3.30 2.47
N ASP A 16 1.10 -4.33 1.62
CA ASP A 16 2.30 -4.91 1.02
C ASP A 16 2.81 -4.02 -0.13
N GLY A 17 1.89 -3.37 -0.85
CA GLY A 17 2.15 -2.38 -1.90
C GLY A 17 2.35 -0.93 -1.41
N ALA A 18 2.23 -0.65 -0.11
CA ALA A 18 2.26 0.70 0.45
C ALA A 18 3.10 0.77 1.73
N LEU A 19 4.41 0.58 1.60
CA LEU A 19 5.30 0.63 2.75
C LEU A 19 5.43 2.06 3.29
N PHE A 20 5.05 2.24 4.54
CA PHE A 20 5.19 3.51 5.25
C PHE A 20 6.66 3.88 5.43
N ASN A 21 6.92 5.18 5.45
CA ASN A 21 8.26 5.73 5.63
C ASN A 21 8.95 5.12 6.86
N GLU A 22 10.23 4.73 6.73
CA GLU A 22 11.02 4.14 7.81
C GLU A 22 11.02 4.98 9.09
N ASN A 23 11.02 6.31 8.98
CA ASN A 23 11.02 7.23 10.12
C ASN A 23 9.66 7.26 10.85
N LEU A 24 8.61 6.73 10.22
CA LEU A 24 7.33 6.46 10.87
C LEU A 24 7.35 5.05 11.47
N VAL A 25 7.66 4.02 10.69
CA VAL A 25 7.61 2.64 11.20
C VAL A 25 8.54 2.41 12.39
N LEU A 26 9.78 2.92 12.33
CA LEU A 26 10.76 2.74 13.40
C LEU A 26 10.38 3.51 14.68
N LYS A 27 9.48 4.48 14.61
CA LYS A 27 8.87 5.13 15.79
C LYS A 27 7.76 4.30 16.43
N SER A 28 7.46 3.10 15.91
CA SER A 28 6.49 2.17 16.50
C SER A 28 5.11 2.85 16.68
N VAL A 29 4.52 2.81 17.89
CA VAL A 29 3.17 3.36 18.16
C VAL A 29 3.03 4.83 17.76
N GLU A 30 3.98 5.68 18.15
CA GLU A 30 3.94 7.11 17.83
C GLU A 30 3.94 7.33 16.31
N GLY A 31 4.76 6.56 15.60
CA GLY A 31 4.82 6.59 14.15
C GLY A 31 3.51 6.19 13.47
N GLY A 32 2.83 5.17 14.00
CA GLY A 32 1.51 4.77 13.54
C GLY A 32 0.46 5.87 13.66
N ILE A 33 0.44 6.56 14.81
CA ILE A 33 -0.45 7.70 15.07
C ILE A 33 -0.15 8.83 14.08
N ILE A 34 1.13 9.17 13.89
CA ILE A 34 1.55 10.22 12.94
C ILE A 34 1.15 9.83 11.51
N ALA A 35 1.39 8.58 11.09
CA ALA A 35 1.05 8.10 9.76
C ALA A 35 -0.45 8.18 9.48
N ALA A 36 -1.29 7.79 10.44
CA ALA A 36 -2.74 7.88 10.29
C ALA A 36 -3.22 9.34 10.16
N ASN A 37 -2.66 10.25 10.97
CA ASN A 37 -2.97 11.69 10.88
C ASN A 37 -2.51 12.29 9.54
N LEU A 38 -1.31 11.94 9.07
CA LEU A 38 -0.80 12.38 7.76
C LEU A 38 -1.70 11.89 6.62
N LEU A 39 -2.17 10.64 6.69
CA LEU A 39 -3.08 10.07 5.70
C LEU A 39 -4.42 10.81 5.67
N ASP A 40 -5.06 11.01 6.84
CA ASP A 40 -6.35 11.73 6.92
C ASP A 40 -6.20 13.17 6.42
N GLN A 41 -5.23 13.92 6.94
CA GLN A 41 -4.99 15.31 6.56
C GLN A 41 -4.64 15.44 5.07
N GLY A 42 -3.76 14.58 4.57
CA GLY A 42 -3.32 14.63 3.18
C GLY A 42 -4.44 14.30 2.19
N ILE A 43 -5.30 13.33 2.49
CA ILE A 43 -6.48 13.02 1.66
C ILE A 43 -7.48 14.19 1.68
N ARG A 44 -7.75 14.75 2.88
CA ARG A 44 -8.66 15.89 3.01
C ARG A 44 -8.16 17.11 2.24
N HIS A 45 -6.87 17.41 2.37
CA HIS A 45 -6.22 18.48 1.63
C HIS A 45 -6.28 18.24 0.11
N TYR A 46 -6.09 17.01 -0.35
CA TYR A 46 -6.22 16.68 -1.76
C TYR A 46 -7.64 16.88 -2.31
N LEU A 47 -8.67 16.49 -1.56
CA LEU A 47 -10.06 16.58 -2.01
C LEU A 47 -10.63 18.00 -1.93
N TRP A 48 -10.27 18.78 -0.90
CA TRP A 48 -10.89 20.07 -0.59
C TRP A 48 -9.92 21.25 -0.48
N GLY A 49 -8.62 21.03 -0.64
CA GLY A 49 -7.60 22.05 -0.47
C GLY A 49 -7.43 22.49 0.99
N SER A 50 -6.99 23.72 1.19
CA SER A 50 -6.85 24.36 2.51
C SER A 50 -8.16 24.99 3.02
N GLY A 51 -9.28 24.71 2.35
CA GLY A 51 -10.59 25.25 2.68
C GLY A 51 -11.18 24.64 3.96
N ASP A 52 -12.48 24.85 4.17
CA ASP A 52 -13.14 24.39 5.38
C ASP A 52 -13.21 22.85 5.45
N LEU A 53 -12.27 22.25 6.19
CA LEU A 53 -12.20 20.83 6.49
C LEU A 53 -13.35 20.37 7.42
N SER A 54 -14.23 21.28 7.84
CA SER A 54 -15.45 20.98 8.61
C SER A 54 -16.49 20.16 7.85
N GLN A 55 -16.30 19.90 6.55
CA GLN A 55 -17.03 18.85 5.84
C GLN A 55 -16.85 17.54 6.62
N THR A 56 -17.86 17.22 7.44
CA THR A 56 -17.89 16.12 8.43
C THR A 56 -18.04 14.75 7.75
N CYS A 57 -17.30 14.53 6.68
CA CYS A 57 -17.24 13.28 5.95
C CYS A 57 -16.34 12.32 6.75
N ASN A 58 -16.92 11.20 7.18
CA ASN A 58 -16.15 10.15 7.85
C ASN A 58 -15.15 9.55 6.86
N MET A 59 -13.96 9.19 7.32
CA MET A 59 -12.97 8.48 6.53
C MET A 59 -12.82 7.08 7.09
N PHE A 60 -13.17 6.07 6.29
CA PHE A 60 -12.97 4.67 6.63
C PHE A 60 -11.73 4.18 5.89
N ALA A 61 -10.69 3.84 6.64
CA ALA A 61 -9.47 3.26 6.06
C ALA A 61 -9.40 1.76 6.36
N TYR A 62 -9.20 0.97 5.32
CA TYR A 62 -9.04 -0.46 5.39
C TYR A 62 -7.68 -0.82 4.79
N MET A 63 -6.74 -1.20 5.66
CA MET A 63 -5.44 -1.71 5.26
C MET A 63 -5.45 -3.23 5.31
N PHE A 64 -5.19 -3.85 4.17
CA PHE A 64 -5.06 -5.30 4.04
C PHE A 64 -3.60 -5.63 3.74
N MET A 65 -3.06 -6.64 4.41
CA MET A 65 -1.65 -7.03 4.24
C MET A 65 -1.46 -8.50 4.59
N ASN A 66 -0.43 -9.13 4.03
CA ASN A 66 0.15 -10.33 4.60
C ASN A 66 1.06 -9.93 5.77
N LYS A 67 0.50 -9.85 6.98
CA LYS A 67 1.22 -9.28 8.13
C LYS A 67 2.52 -10.03 8.45
N GLN A 68 2.49 -11.36 8.38
CA GLN A 68 3.67 -12.19 8.63
C GLN A 68 4.75 -11.97 7.57
N GLY A 69 4.36 -11.99 6.28
CA GLY A 69 5.29 -11.75 5.17
C GLY A 69 5.93 -10.36 5.24
N LEU A 70 5.11 -9.34 5.50
CA LEU A 70 5.56 -7.97 5.67
C LEU A 70 6.53 -7.83 6.86
N SER A 71 6.21 -8.43 8.01
CA SER A 71 7.09 -8.43 9.19
C SER A 71 8.45 -9.08 8.91
N ALA A 72 8.47 -10.18 8.16
CA ALA A 72 9.71 -10.85 7.77
C ALA A 72 10.55 -9.96 6.85
N ALA A 73 9.93 -9.39 5.80
CA ALA A 73 10.59 -8.49 4.87
C ALA A 73 11.18 -7.25 5.56
N MET A 74 10.45 -6.64 6.50
CA MET A 74 10.94 -5.51 7.28
C MET A 74 12.11 -5.89 8.20
N THR A 75 12.08 -7.10 8.78
CA THR A 75 13.18 -7.62 9.60
C THR A 75 14.44 -7.75 8.77
N ASP A 76 14.35 -8.35 7.59
CA ASP A 76 15.50 -8.52 6.72
C ASP A 76 16.06 -7.19 6.22
N PHE A 77 15.18 -6.23 5.93
CA PHE A 77 15.57 -4.93 5.38
C PHE A 77 16.18 -3.98 6.42
N TRP A 78 15.66 -3.95 7.66
CA TRP A 78 16.13 -3.05 8.72
C TRP A 78 16.93 -3.74 9.82
N LYS A 79 17.40 -4.98 9.63
CA LYS A 79 18.19 -5.73 10.64
C LYS A 79 19.41 -4.98 11.17
N ASP A 80 20.01 -4.11 10.36
CA ASP A 80 21.23 -3.35 10.71
C ASP A 80 20.90 -1.95 11.27
N ASP A 81 19.62 -1.55 11.30
CA ASP A 81 19.20 -0.28 11.90
C ASP A 81 19.01 -0.44 13.42
N PRO A 82 19.78 0.27 14.27
CA PRO A 82 19.70 0.14 15.72
C PRO A 82 18.34 0.56 16.32
N ARG A 83 17.50 1.27 15.56
CA ARG A 83 16.15 1.65 15.96
C ARG A 83 15.15 0.51 15.76
N PHE A 84 15.47 -0.44 14.87
CA PHE A 84 14.56 -1.53 14.52
C PHE A 84 14.41 -2.52 15.68
N LYS A 85 13.16 -2.93 15.92
CA LYS A 85 12.78 -3.97 16.86
C LYS A 85 11.77 -4.88 16.17
N PRO A 86 11.75 -6.19 16.43
CA PRO A 86 10.76 -7.09 15.84
C PRO A 86 9.30 -6.65 16.06
N SER A 87 9.04 -5.93 17.15
CA SER A 87 7.71 -5.38 17.48
C SER A 87 7.35 -4.08 16.74
N CYS A 88 8.23 -3.51 15.93
CA CYS A 88 8.01 -2.21 15.28
C CYS A 88 6.74 -2.21 14.43
N LEU A 89 6.51 -3.24 13.60
CA LEU A 89 5.31 -3.34 12.77
C LEU A 89 4.05 -3.45 13.63
N ASP A 90 4.03 -4.35 14.61
CA ASP A 90 2.88 -4.54 15.50
C ASP A 90 2.49 -3.26 16.23
N ASN A 91 3.49 -2.59 16.81
CA ASN A 91 3.29 -1.34 17.52
C ASN A 91 2.86 -0.20 16.59
N PHE A 92 3.45 -0.13 15.40
CA PHE A 92 3.04 0.83 14.37
C PHE A 92 1.57 0.64 13.99
N LEU A 93 1.13 -0.59 13.71
CA LEU A 93 -0.27 -0.89 13.38
C LEU A 93 -1.21 -0.58 14.55
N ALA A 94 -0.77 -0.83 15.79
CA ALA A 94 -1.52 -0.47 16.99
C ALA A 94 -1.66 1.06 17.16
N GLY A 95 -0.66 1.84 16.75
CA GLY A 95 -0.76 3.30 16.69
C GLY A 95 -1.68 3.77 15.56
N PHE A 96 -1.54 3.19 14.37
CA PHE A 96 -2.32 3.54 13.18
C PHE A 96 -3.83 3.34 13.39
N THR A 97 -4.21 2.24 14.03
CA THR A 97 -5.61 1.88 14.29
C THR A 97 -6.25 2.64 15.46
N GLN A 98 -5.50 3.48 16.19
CA GLN A 98 -6.09 4.42 17.15
C GLN A 98 -6.84 5.56 16.45
N HIS A 99 -6.53 5.83 15.18
CA HIS A 99 -7.29 6.80 14.40
C HIS A 99 -8.71 6.27 14.16
N LYS A 100 -9.69 7.16 14.30
CA LYS A 100 -11.11 6.81 14.19
C LYS A 100 -11.39 6.17 12.82
N LEU A 101 -12.06 5.01 12.81
CA LEU A 101 -12.48 4.26 11.62
C LEU A 101 -11.33 3.75 10.73
N PHE A 102 -10.10 3.65 11.27
CA PHE A 102 -8.97 3.04 10.58
C PHE A 102 -8.79 1.60 11.06
N LEU A 103 -8.65 0.68 10.12
CA LEU A 103 -8.48 -0.74 10.38
C LEU A 103 -7.23 -1.26 9.68
N ALA A 104 -6.47 -2.09 10.38
CA ALA A 104 -5.38 -2.89 9.84
C ALA A 104 -5.74 -4.37 9.97
N ILE A 105 -5.79 -5.06 8.83
CA ILE A 105 -6.38 -6.38 8.69
C ILE A 105 -5.35 -7.30 8.06
N ASP A 106 -5.02 -8.38 8.76
CA ASP A 106 -4.23 -9.46 8.20
C ASP A 106 -5.08 -10.26 7.21
N ALA A 107 -4.71 -10.23 5.93
CA ALA A 107 -5.36 -10.97 4.87
C ALA A 107 -4.84 -12.42 4.78
N GLY A 108 -3.83 -12.76 5.56
CA GLY A 108 -3.14 -14.06 5.55
C GLY A 108 -2.07 -14.15 4.47
N GLN A 109 -1.47 -15.34 4.36
CA GLN A 109 -0.24 -15.56 3.59
C GLN A 109 -0.46 -15.94 2.12
N ARG A 110 -1.71 -16.08 1.68
CA ARG A 110 -1.99 -16.46 0.29
C ARG A 110 -1.61 -15.31 -0.64
N SER A 111 -0.95 -15.63 -1.75
CA SER A 111 -0.70 -14.65 -2.82
C SER A 111 -2.00 -13.95 -3.21
N GLN A 112 -1.95 -12.63 -3.39
CA GLN A 112 -3.08 -11.76 -3.76
C GLN A 112 -4.26 -11.77 -2.76
N ALA A 113 -4.05 -12.19 -1.50
CA ALA A 113 -5.10 -12.15 -0.48
C ALA A 113 -5.50 -10.70 -0.15
N ALA A 114 -4.53 -9.79 -0.02
CA ALA A 114 -4.78 -8.36 0.17
C ALA A 114 -5.57 -7.78 -1.01
N ASP A 115 -5.13 -8.05 -2.25
CA ASP A 115 -5.83 -7.65 -3.47
C ASP A 115 -7.27 -8.18 -3.47
N THR A 116 -7.48 -9.44 -3.08
CA THR A 116 -8.81 -10.04 -3.01
C THR A 116 -9.72 -9.20 -2.11
N LYS A 117 -9.26 -8.90 -0.90
CA LYS A 117 -9.99 -8.07 0.08
C LYS A 117 -10.22 -6.63 -0.36
N ILE A 118 -9.28 -6.04 -1.08
CA ILE A 118 -9.42 -4.69 -1.62
C ILE A 118 -10.60 -4.61 -2.58
N PHE A 119 -10.75 -5.55 -3.54
CA PHE A 119 -11.90 -5.43 -4.44
C PHE A 119 -13.22 -5.91 -3.82
N GLU A 120 -13.20 -6.91 -2.94
CA GLU A 120 -14.41 -7.25 -2.16
C GLU A 120 -14.94 -6.01 -1.42
N ARG A 121 -14.04 -5.21 -0.83
CA ARG A 121 -14.41 -3.94 -0.21
C ARG A 121 -14.81 -2.90 -1.24
N LEU A 122 -14.08 -2.77 -2.34
CA LEU A 122 -14.37 -1.82 -3.42
C LEU A 122 -15.81 -1.99 -3.97
N GLU A 123 -16.27 -3.22 -4.17
CA GLU A 123 -17.63 -3.52 -4.64
C GLU A 123 -18.70 -2.92 -3.73
N VAL A 124 -18.49 -2.94 -2.41
CA VAL A 124 -19.39 -2.29 -1.44
C VAL A 124 -19.27 -0.77 -1.50
N GLU A 125 -18.05 -0.24 -1.60
CA GLU A 125 -17.80 1.20 -1.52
C GLU A 125 -18.22 1.96 -2.78
N ILE A 126 -18.25 1.32 -3.95
CA ILE A 126 -18.70 1.92 -5.21
C ILE A 126 -20.11 2.54 -5.09
N GLU A 127 -21.00 1.86 -4.38
CA GLU A 127 -22.39 2.30 -4.19
C GLU A 127 -22.55 3.31 -3.06
N ASN A 128 -21.64 3.30 -2.07
CA ASN A 128 -21.84 3.99 -0.79
C ASN A 128 -20.91 5.19 -0.57
N ALA A 129 -19.67 5.10 -1.02
CA ALA A 129 -18.67 6.14 -0.83
C ALA A 129 -18.86 7.29 -1.86
N GLU A 130 -18.53 8.49 -1.42
CA GLU A 130 -18.42 9.66 -2.30
C GLU A 130 -17.06 9.65 -3.01
N HIS A 131 -16.00 9.32 -2.28
CA HIS A 131 -14.64 9.18 -2.78
C HIS A 131 -14.04 7.85 -2.34
N ILE A 132 -13.31 7.21 -3.26
CA ILE A 132 -12.59 5.97 -2.99
C ILE A 132 -11.11 6.21 -3.32
N ILE A 133 -10.27 6.21 -2.29
CA ILE A 133 -8.83 6.37 -2.39
C ILE A 133 -8.19 4.99 -2.43
N LEU A 134 -7.51 4.66 -3.52
CA LEU A 134 -6.75 3.43 -3.66
C LEU A 134 -5.28 3.71 -3.38
N VAL A 135 -4.67 2.91 -2.52
CA VAL A 135 -3.30 3.10 -2.04
C VAL A 135 -2.53 1.80 -2.21
N GLY A 136 -1.30 1.87 -2.74
CA GLY A 136 -0.44 0.68 -2.94
C GLY A 136 -0.78 -0.20 -4.14
N ILE A 137 -1.88 0.05 -4.83
CA ILE A 137 -2.34 -0.80 -5.95
C ILE A 137 -1.56 -0.63 -7.27
N ALA A 138 -0.69 0.39 -7.37
CA ALA A 138 -0.06 0.76 -8.63
C ALA A 138 1.22 -0.03 -8.94
N HIS A 139 1.51 -1.11 -8.18
CA HIS A 139 2.72 -1.94 -8.30
C HIS A 139 2.50 -3.30 -8.94
N ASP A 140 1.24 -3.69 -9.17
CA ASP A 140 0.91 -4.96 -9.83
C ASP A 140 0.02 -4.69 -11.05
N TYR A 141 0.40 -5.26 -12.20
CA TYR A 141 -0.43 -5.28 -13.41
C TYR A 141 -1.80 -5.93 -13.16
N GLY A 142 -1.92 -6.79 -12.14
CA GLY A 142 -3.16 -7.41 -11.72
C GLY A 142 -4.28 -6.42 -11.39
N TYR A 143 -3.96 -5.30 -10.74
CA TYR A 143 -4.96 -4.28 -10.38
C TYR A 143 -5.56 -3.59 -11.60
N GLU A 144 -4.77 -3.31 -12.64
CA GLU A 144 -5.23 -2.62 -13.86
C GLU A 144 -6.35 -3.42 -14.55
N ASN A 145 -6.10 -4.70 -14.79
CA ASN A 145 -7.04 -5.57 -15.50
C ASN A 145 -8.31 -5.78 -14.69
N ARG A 146 -8.16 -5.98 -13.38
CA ARG A 146 -9.28 -6.28 -12.49
C ARG A 146 -10.18 -5.05 -12.29
N LEU A 147 -9.62 -3.84 -12.21
CA LEU A 147 -10.40 -2.59 -12.17
C LEU A 147 -11.26 -2.41 -13.42
N LYS A 148 -10.72 -2.69 -14.61
CA LYS A 148 -11.48 -2.60 -15.87
C LYS A 148 -12.60 -3.64 -15.96
N GLN A 149 -12.44 -4.76 -15.27
CA GLN A 149 -13.45 -5.83 -15.22
C GLN A 149 -14.53 -5.56 -14.17
N CYS A 150 -14.35 -4.58 -13.26
CA CYS A 150 -15.40 -4.21 -12.33
C CYS A 150 -16.65 -3.75 -13.09
N LYS A 151 -17.77 -4.42 -12.80
CA LYS A 151 -19.05 -4.11 -13.43
C LYS A 151 -19.44 -2.65 -13.16
N GLY A 152 -19.69 -1.89 -14.22
CA GLY A 152 -20.07 -0.48 -14.10
C GLY A 152 -18.90 0.47 -13.86
N TYR A 153 -17.64 0.05 -14.09
CA TYR A 153 -16.45 0.90 -13.96
C TYR A 153 -16.61 2.29 -14.58
N GLU A 154 -17.15 2.38 -15.80
CA GLU A 154 -17.37 3.66 -16.49
C GLU A 154 -18.34 4.61 -15.76
N ILE A 155 -19.17 4.09 -14.86
CA ILE A 155 -20.14 4.86 -14.09
C ILE A 155 -19.49 5.44 -12.83
N PHE A 156 -18.59 4.71 -12.16
CA PHE A 156 -18.02 5.11 -10.87
C PHE A 156 -16.55 5.53 -10.91
N ASN A 157 -15.86 5.40 -12.05
CA ASN A 157 -14.43 5.74 -12.20
C ASN A 157 -14.08 7.18 -11.75
N HIS A 158 -15.05 8.09 -11.76
CA HIS A 158 -14.91 9.47 -11.31
C HIS A 158 -14.74 9.59 -9.79
N LYS A 159 -15.20 8.60 -9.02
CA LYS A 159 -15.02 8.51 -7.56
C LYS A 159 -13.65 7.96 -7.15
N LEU A 160 -12.94 7.33 -8.08
CA LEU A 160 -11.67 6.66 -7.77
C LEU A 160 -10.50 7.65 -7.87
N HIS A 161 -9.67 7.64 -6.83
CA HIS A 161 -8.43 8.40 -6.75
C HIS A 161 -7.27 7.48 -6.41
N LEU A 162 -6.09 7.76 -6.94
CA LEU A 162 -4.88 7.00 -6.66
C LEU A 162 -3.92 7.83 -5.79
N LEU A 163 -3.63 7.32 -4.59
CA LEU A 163 -2.53 7.81 -3.77
C LEU A 163 -1.27 7.02 -4.11
N LYS A 164 -0.29 7.71 -4.72
CA LYS A 164 0.99 7.13 -5.08
C LYS A 164 1.83 6.87 -3.83
N THR A 165 2.43 5.68 -3.77
CA THR A 165 3.22 5.21 -2.62
C THR A 165 4.73 5.25 -2.85
N TYR A 166 5.22 5.18 -4.09
CA TYR A 166 6.65 5.28 -4.39
C TYR A 166 6.92 6.29 -5.52
N LYS A 167 8.18 6.68 -5.70
CA LYS A 167 8.54 7.61 -6.79
C LYS A 167 8.60 6.90 -8.15
N ASP A 168 9.12 5.68 -8.19
CA ASP A 168 9.37 4.96 -9.43
C ASP A 168 8.20 4.04 -9.82
N TYR A 169 7.49 4.42 -10.88
CA TYR A 169 6.44 3.64 -11.54
C TYR A 169 6.78 3.41 -13.02
N HIS A 170 8.07 3.35 -13.39
CA HIS A 170 8.49 3.29 -14.79
C HIS A 170 7.80 2.16 -15.58
N ASN A 171 7.45 1.06 -14.93
CA ASN A 171 6.74 -0.08 -15.51
C ASN A 171 5.20 -0.02 -15.43
N HIS A 172 4.62 0.94 -14.70
CA HIS A 172 3.19 1.01 -14.37
C HIS A 172 2.46 2.21 -15.01
N ARG A 173 2.93 2.69 -16.17
CA ARG A 173 2.36 3.88 -16.84
C ARG A 173 0.86 3.78 -17.15
N LYS A 174 0.35 2.56 -17.39
CA LYS A 174 -1.05 2.34 -17.78
C LYS A 174 -2.02 2.61 -16.64
N ILE A 175 -1.78 2.05 -15.44
CA ILE A 175 -2.62 2.30 -14.28
C ILE A 175 -2.60 3.78 -13.92
N LEU A 176 -1.41 4.42 -13.92
CA LEU A 176 -1.32 5.87 -13.68
C LEU A 176 -2.17 6.70 -14.65
N ARG A 177 -2.24 6.29 -15.93
CA ARG A 177 -3.07 6.97 -16.93
C ARG A 177 -4.56 6.83 -16.65
N MET A 178 -5.02 5.69 -16.12
CA MET A 178 -6.43 5.48 -15.75
C MET A 178 -6.89 6.45 -14.66
N PHE A 179 -5.97 6.84 -13.77
CA PHE A 179 -6.29 7.73 -12.65
C PHE A 179 -6.03 9.20 -12.95
N LYS A 180 -5.49 9.61 -14.10
CA LYS A 180 -5.28 11.04 -14.37
C LYS A 180 -6.63 11.78 -14.59
N PRO A 181 -6.85 12.97 -14.00
CA PRO A 181 -5.95 13.75 -13.12
C PRO A 181 -6.08 13.43 -11.62
N ARG A 182 -6.92 12.46 -11.24
CA ARG A 182 -7.20 12.00 -9.87
C ARG A 182 -6.07 11.18 -9.23
N ILE A 183 -4.85 11.69 -9.31
CA ILE A 183 -3.65 11.06 -8.76
C ILE A 183 -2.86 12.07 -7.93
N PHE A 184 -2.40 11.66 -6.74
CA PHE A 184 -1.68 12.54 -5.82
C PHE A 184 -0.69 11.77 -4.94
N THR A 185 0.07 12.51 -4.14
CA THR A 185 1.07 12.01 -3.19
C THR A 185 0.87 12.71 -1.84
N ILE A 186 1.23 12.05 -0.76
CA ILE A 186 1.37 12.66 0.57
C ILE A 186 2.85 12.56 0.94
N GLU A 187 3.52 13.70 1.07
CA GLU A 187 4.95 13.76 1.35
C GLU A 187 5.28 13.13 2.70
N GLY A 188 6.37 12.35 2.76
CA GLY A 188 6.85 11.70 3.98
C GLY A 188 6.01 10.52 4.49
N LEU A 189 4.89 10.19 3.85
CA LEU A 189 4.01 9.11 4.33
C LEU A 189 4.52 7.71 3.97
N PHE A 190 4.98 7.52 2.74
CA PHE A 190 5.46 6.25 2.22
C PHE A 190 6.96 6.30 1.89
N LEU A 191 7.58 5.12 1.78
CA LEU A 191 8.95 4.99 1.29
C LEU A 191 9.05 5.44 -0.16
N GLU A 192 10.13 6.15 -0.50
CA GLU A 192 10.32 6.64 -1.86
C GLU A 192 10.78 5.54 -2.82
N GLN A 193 11.41 4.48 -2.29
CA GLN A 193 11.96 3.33 -3.01
C GLN A 193 11.36 2.03 -2.48
N LYS A 194 11.15 1.07 -3.38
CA LYS A 194 10.63 -0.25 -3.04
C LYS A 194 11.68 -1.05 -2.28
N LEU A 195 11.25 -1.90 -1.35
CA LEU A 195 12.10 -2.96 -0.81
C LEU A 195 12.25 -4.03 -1.90
N GLU A 196 13.37 -4.03 -2.60
CA GLU A 196 13.73 -5.16 -3.45
C GLU A 196 14.15 -6.33 -2.55
N PRO A 197 13.58 -7.54 -2.71
CA PRO A 197 14.16 -8.71 -2.08
C PRO A 197 15.62 -8.82 -2.54
N LEU A 198 16.55 -9.01 -1.59
CA LEU A 198 17.91 -9.43 -1.95
C LEU A 198 17.76 -10.67 -2.83
N GLU A 199 18.33 -10.61 -4.04
CA GLU A 199 18.32 -11.73 -4.98
C GLU A 199 18.64 -13.02 -4.22
N SER A 200 17.78 -14.02 -4.34
CA SER A 200 18.08 -15.36 -3.85
C SER A 200 19.44 -15.74 -4.40
N PHE A 201 20.44 -15.88 -3.53
CA PHE A 201 21.79 -16.31 -3.91
C PHE A 201 21.66 -17.51 -4.85
N SER A 202 21.99 -17.33 -6.12
CA SER A 202 22.09 -18.45 -7.05
C SER A 202 23.22 -19.36 -6.54
N PRO A 203 23.00 -20.68 -6.46
CA PRO A 203 24.06 -21.58 -6.00
C PRO A 203 25.25 -21.45 -6.95
N ILE A 204 26.43 -21.23 -6.37
CA ILE A 204 27.70 -21.17 -7.09
C ILE A 204 27.82 -22.46 -7.91
N HIS A 205 27.76 -22.32 -9.23
CA HIS A 205 28.05 -23.42 -10.14
C HIS A 205 29.54 -23.75 -10.01
N PHE A 206 29.89 -24.79 -9.26
CA PHE A 206 31.21 -25.39 -9.33
C PHE A 206 31.36 -26.01 -10.73
N SER A 207 32.09 -25.35 -11.62
CA SER A 207 32.55 -25.97 -12.86
C SER A 207 33.67 -26.95 -12.50
N SER A 208 33.40 -28.25 -12.62
CA SER A 208 34.43 -29.27 -12.57
C SER A 208 35.32 -29.16 -13.82
N SER A 209 36.44 -28.46 -13.72
CA SER A 209 37.52 -28.56 -14.70
C SER A 209 38.34 -29.81 -14.39
N SER A 210 38.07 -30.89 -15.14
CA SER A 210 38.93 -32.06 -15.21
C SER A 210 40.19 -31.72 -16.01
N GLU A 211 41.31 -31.54 -15.31
CA GLU A 211 42.64 -31.49 -15.92
C GLU A 211 42.97 -32.84 -16.57
N ARG A 212 43.11 -32.86 -17.90
CA ARG A 212 43.80 -33.95 -18.59
C ARG A 212 45.30 -33.71 -18.43
N ILE A 213 45.94 -34.50 -17.59
CA ILE A 213 47.39 -34.63 -17.53
C ILE A 213 47.85 -35.31 -18.83
N GLY A 214 48.58 -34.57 -19.67
CA GLY A 214 49.30 -35.11 -20.81
C GLY A 214 50.54 -35.85 -20.33
N LEU A 215 50.61 -37.16 -20.56
CA LEU A 215 51.82 -37.96 -20.44
C LEU A 215 52.49 -38.05 -21.80
N SER A 216 53.64 -37.40 -21.95
CA SER A 216 54.58 -37.62 -23.04
C SER A 216 55.49 -38.80 -22.71
N ARG A 217 55.53 -39.80 -23.59
CA ARG A 217 56.69 -40.68 -23.81
C ARG A 217 56.81 -40.96 -25.28
#